data_AF-A0A447PWI2-F1
#
_entry.id   AF-A0A447PWI2-F1
#
_cell.length_a   1.000
_cell.length_b   1.000
_cell.length_c   1.000
_cell.angle_alpha   90.00
_cell.angle_beta   90.00
_cell.angle_gamma   90.00
#
_symmetry.space_group_name_H-M   'P 1'
#
loop_
_entity.id
_entity.type
_entity.pdbx_description
1 polymer ?
#
loop_
_entity_poly.entity_id
_entity_poly.type
_entity_poly.pdbx_seq_one_letter_code
_entity_poly.pdbx_strand_id
1 'polypeptide(L)'
;MFAAIIIGIFIISVIYAHSRGVEKQKLSRQLFDHSTFMAPINMFMTRFSTLPAKQPYFDTTAFPELQKLTENWQVIREEALRLQHHIKSRAVQ
;
A
#
# COMPACT_ATOMS: atom_id res chain seq x y z
N MET A 1 14.48 12.87 -26.70
CA MET A 1 13.00 12.86 -26.70
C MET A 1 12.43 11.92 -25.63
N PHE A 2 12.69 10.62 -25.68
CA PHE A 2 12.20 9.65 -24.68
C PHE A 2 12.59 9.97 -23.23
N ALA A 3 13.86 10.29 -22.97
CA ALA A 3 14.32 10.63 -21.62
C ALA A 3 13.55 11.84 -21.03
N ALA A 4 13.28 12.86 -21.84
CA ALA A 4 12.52 14.03 -21.43
C ALA A 4 11.06 13.69 -21.08
N ILE A 5 10.43 12.77 -21.83
CA ILE A 5 9.08 12.27 -21.54
C ILE A 5 9.06 11.53 -20.20
N ILE A 6 10.03 10.62 -19.97
CA ILE A 6 10.12 9.84 -18.74
C ILE A 6 10.32 10.77 -17.53
N ILE A 7 11.25 11.73 -17.64
CA ILE A 7 11.50 12.73 -16.59
C ILE A 7 10.26 13.59 -16.36
N GLY A 8 9.56 14.01 -17.41
CA GLY A 8 8.32 14.77 -17.31
C GLY A 8 7.22 14.02 -16.56
N ILE A 9 6.98 12.75 -16.90
CA ILE A 9 6.02 11.89 -16.20
C ILE A 9 6.41 11.74 -14.73
N PHE A 10 7.70 11.54 -14.45
CA PHE A 10 8.19 11.42 -13.08
C PHE A 10 7.94 12.68 -12.26
N ILE A 11 8.27 13.86 -12.78
CA ILE A 11 8.04 15.14 -12.10
C ILE A 11 6.55 15.35 -11.82
N ILE A 12 5.68 15.11 -12.81
CA ILE A 12 4.23 15.23 -12.64
C ILE A 12 3.73 14.28 -11.55
N SER A 13 4.25 13.06 -11.52
CA SER A 13 3.87 12.03 -10.56
C SER A 13 4.26 12.40 -9.13
N VAL A 14 5.45 12.97 -8.95
CA VAL A 14 5.93 13.47 -7.65
C VAL A 14 5.07 14.64 -7.17
N ILE A 15 4.75 15.60 -8.05
CA ILE A 15 3.87 16.72 -7.73
C ILE A 15 2.47 16.22 -7.33
N TYR A 16 1.91 15.27 -8.08
CA TYR A 16 0.63 14.64 -7.76
C TYR A 16 0.65 13.99 -6.37
N ALA A 17 1.64 13.13 -6.10
CA ALA A 17 1.78 12.43 -4.83
C ALA A 17 1.91 13.42 -3.66
N HIS A 18 2.68 14.48 -3.83
CA HIS A 18 2.82 15.55 -2.83
C HIS A 18 1.49 16.29 -2.60
N SER A 19 0.75 16.61 -3.66
CA SER A 19 -0.54 17.30 -3.56
C SER A 19 -1.64 16.46 -2.88
N ARG A 20 -1.53 15.12 -2.94
CA ARG A 20 -2.48 14.17 -2.34
C ARG A 20 -2.22 13.94 -0.85
N GLY A 21 -0.97 14.14 -0.38
CA GLY A 21 -0.62 13.98 1.02
C GLY A 21 -1.26 15.05 1.91
N VAL A 22 -2.02 14.63 2.91
CA VAL A 22 -2.62 15.53 3.91
C VAL A 22 -1.54 16.07 4.86
N GLU A 23 -0.66 15.18 5.32
CA GLU A 23 0.51 15.53 6.15
C GLU A 23 1.74 15.76 5.26
N LYS A 24 2.25 16.99 5.28
CA LYS A 24 3.41 17.37 4.45
C LYS A 24 4.69 17.11 5.22
N GLN A 25 5.40 16.05 4.84
CA GLN A 25 6.77 15.83 5.31
C GLN A 25 7.70 16.90 4.74
N LYS A 26 8.82 17.17 5.44
CA LYS A 26 9.88 18.05 4.91
C LYS A 26 10.34 17.55 3.54
N LEU A 27 10.42 18.44 2.55
CA LEU A 27 10.77 18.11 1.16
C LEU A 27 12.05 17.27 1.04
N SER A 28 13.04 17.54 1.91
CA SER A 28 14.29 16.76 1.96
C SER A 28 14.06 15.29 2.34
N ARG A 29 13.15 14.99 3.26
CA ARG A 29 12.83 13.61 3.66
C ARG A 29 11.97 12.91 2.61
N GLN A 30 11.14 13.66 1.89
CA GLN A 30 10.26 13.12 0.86
C GLN A 30 11.04 12.73 -0.40
N LEU A 31 12.02 13.52 -0.84
CA LEU A 31 12.79 13.23 -2.05
C LEU A 31 13.64 11.94 -1.98
N PHE A 32 14.05 11.52 -0.78
CA PHE A 32 14.84 10.30 -0.56
C PHE A 32 14.02 9.11 -0.05
N ASP A 33 12.70 9.25 0.06
CA ASP A 33 11.84 8.13 0.45
C ASP A 33 11.56 7.22 -0.74
N HIS A 34 11.50 5.90 -0.48
CA HIS A 34 11.15 4.88 -1.46
C HIS A 34 9.80 5.15 -2.13
N SER A 35 8.89 5.81 -1.41
CA SER A 35 7.57 6.21 -1.89
C SER A 35 7.61 7.18 -3.09
N THR A 36 8.63 8.06 -3.14
CA THR A 36 8.81 9.06 -4.22
C THR A 36 9.33 8.42 -5.49
N PHE A 37 10.20 7.41 -5.38
CA PHE A 37 10.62 6.63 -6.55
C PHE A 37 9.43 5.89 -7.18
N MET A 38 8.52 5.39 -6.34
CA MET A 38 7.29 4.72 -6.76
C MET A 38 6.15 5.69 -7.14
N ALA A 39 6.39 7.01 -7.12
CA ALA A 39 5.36 8.02 -7.37
C ALA A 39 4.63 7.84 -8.71
N PRO A 40 5.27 7.47 -9.84
CA PRO A 40 4.55 7.22 -11.09
C PRO A 40 3.53 6.10 -10.96
N ILE A 41 3.93 4.96 -10.41
CA ILE A 41 3.05 3.81 -10.21
C ILE A 41 1.90 4.19 -9.28
N ASN A 42 2.22 4.83 -8.15
CA ASN A 42 1.22 5.28 -7.18
C ASN A 42 0.25 6.30 -7.77
N MET A 43 0.72 7.24 -8.60
CA MET A 43 -0.12 8.20 -9.31
C MET A 43 -1.12 7.47 -10.19
N PHE A 44 -0.67 6.52 -11.04
CA PHE A 44 -1.58 5.76 -11.88
C PHE A 44 -2.59 4.96 -11.05
N MET A 45 -2.12 4.18 -10.07
CA MET A 45 -2.98 3.36 -9.21
C MET A 45 -4.07 4.18 -8.51
N THR A 46 -3.70 5.34 -7.95
CA THR A 46 -4.63 6.16 -7.17
C THR A 46 -5.48 7.09 -8.03
N ARG A 47 -5.00 7.53 -9.20
CA ARG A 47 -5.78 8.37 -10.12
C ARG A 47 -6.89 7.60 -10.82
N PHE A 48 -6.63 6.34 -11.15
CA PHE A 48 -7.57 5.45 -11.83
C PHE A 48 -8.35 4.54 -10.87
N SER A 49 -8.11 4.62 -9.56
CA SER A 49 -8.91 3.90 -8.57
C SER A 49 -10.33 4.45 -8.51
N THR A 50 -11.31 3.55 -8.38
CA THR A 50 -12.72 3.86 -8.11
C THR A 50 -12.97 4.25 -6.65
N LEU A 51 -11.99 4.04 -5.76
CA LEU A 51 -12.12 4.32 -4.34
C LEU A 51 -11.91 5.81 -4.01
N PRO A 52 -12.74 6.40 -3.13
CA PRO A 52 -12.56 7.77 -2.66
C PRO A 52 -11.17 8.05 -2.06
N ALA A 53 -10.46 9.02 -2.62
CA ALA A 53 -9.06 9.30 -2.25
C ALA A 53 -8.86 9.82 -0.82
N LYS A 54 -9.90 10.37 -0.18
CA LYS A 54 -9.84 10.99 1.17
C LYS A 54 -10.54 10.15 2.24
N GLN A 55 -10.98 8.94 1.90
CA GLN A 55 -11.69 8.06 2.82
C GLN A 55 -10.71 7.06 3.45
N PRO A 56 -10.43 7.15 4.76
CA PRO A 56 -9.49 6.26 5.42
C PRO A 56 -10.06 4.87 5.72
N TYR A 57 -11.38 4.79 5.93
CA TYR A 57 -12.08 3.54 6.26
C TYR A 57 -13.24 3.35 5.30
N PHE A 58 -13.31 2.15 4.72
CA PHE A 58 -14.37 1.74 3.83
C PHE A 58 -15.26 0.72 4.53
N ASP A 59 -16.53 0.68 4.14
CA ASP A 59 -17.47 -0.34 4.60
C ASP A 59 -17.03 -1.71 4.04
N THR A 60 -17.06 -2.74 4.88
CA THR A 60 -16.69 -4.11 4.48
C THR A 60 -17.66 -4.67 3.44
N THR A 61 -18.88 -4.16 3.36
CA THR A 61 -19.86 -4.52 2.32
C THR A 61 -19.40 -4.13 0.91
N ALA A 62 -18.49 -3.17 0.77
CA ALA A 62 -17.89 -2.80 -0.51
C ALA A 62 -16.86 -3.83 -1.02
N PHE A 63 -16.45 -4.76 -0.17
CA PHE A 63 -15.45 -5.80 -0.49
C PHE A 63 -16.00 -7.19 -0.11
N PRO A 64 -16.96 -7.73 -0.89
CA PRO A 64 -17.59 -9.02 -0.60
C PRO A 64 -16.56 -10.16 -0.49
N GLU A 65 -15.40 -10.04 -1.13
CA GLU A 65 -14.31 -11.01 -1.06
C GLU A 65 -13.76 -11.17 0.36
N LEU A 66 -13.89 -10.16 1.22
CA LEU A 66 -13.48 -10.23 2.62
C LEU A 66 -14.34 -11.18 3.44
N GLN A 67 -15.58 -11.47 3.01
CA GLN A 67 -16.48 -12.38 3.76
C GLN A 67 -15.84 -13.75 3.96
N LYS A 68 -15.15 -14.28 2.94
CA LYS A 68 -14.46 -15.58 3.04
C LYS A 68 -13.36 -15.56 4.11
N LEU A 69 -12.62 -14.45 4.25
CA LEU A 69 -11.62 -14.28 5.29
C LEU A 69 -12.29 -14.18 6.67
N THR A 70 -13.39 -13.44 6.77
CA THR A 70 -14.15 -13.28 8.00
C THR A 70 -14.78 -14.60 8.46
N GLU A 71 -15.31 -15.43 7.57
CA GLU A 71 -15.91 -16.72 7.93
C GLU A 71 -14.87 -17.74 8.40
N ASN A 72 -13.64 -17.67 7.86
CA ASN A 72 -12.58 -18.66 8.12
C ASN A 72 -11.52 -18.17 9.11
N TRP A 73 -11.80 -17.10 9.86
CA TRP A 73 -10.80 -16.46 10.72
C TRP A 73 -10.24 -17.38 11.81
N GLN A 74 -11.06 -18.27 12.38
CA GLN A 74 -10.58 -19.23 13.39
C GLN A 74 -9.59 -20.23 12.78
N VAL A 75 -9.87 -20.75 11.59
CA VAL A 75 -9.01 -21.70 10.88
C VAL A 75 -7.65 -21.05 10.59
N ILE A 76 -7.65 -19.84 10.02
CA ILE A 76 -6.43 -19.08 9.73
C ILE A 76 -5.61 -18.86 11.01
N ARG A 77 -6.28 -18.48 12.11
CA ARG A 77 -5.64 -18.29 13.42
C ARG A 77 -5.01 -19.58 13.95
N GLU A 78 -5.73 -20.70 13.87
CA GLU A 78 -5.23 -22.00 14.33
C GLU A 78 -4.02 -22.48 13.53
N GLU A 79 -4.05 -22.30 12.21
CA GLU A 79 -2.90 -22.60 11.33
C GLU A 79 -1.67 -21.76 11.72
N ALA A 80 -1.86 -20.45 11.96
CA ALA A 80 -0.78 -19.55 12.37
C ALA A 80 -0.20 -19.93 13.75
N LEU A 81 -1.04 -20.29 14.72
CA LEU A 81 -0.59 -20.74 16.04
C LEU A 81 0.20 -22.05 15.95
N ARG A 82 -0.26 -23.00 15.13
CA ARG A 82 0.44 -24.26 14.88
C ARG A 82 1.81 -24.00 14.24
N LEU A 83 1.88 -23.14 13.24
CA LEU A 83 3.13 -22.74 12.60
C LEU A 83 4.11 -22.11 13.60
N GLN A 84 3.62 -21.20 14.45
CA GLN A 84 4.45 -20.58 15.49
C GLN A 84 5.02 -21.62 16.47
N HIS A 85 4.20 -22.58 16.90
CA HIS A 85 4.65 -23.67 17.77
C HIS A 85 5.75 -24.50 17.11
N HIS A 86 5.57 -24.89 15.84
CA HIS A 86 6.59 -25.62 15.08
C HIS A 86 7.92 -24.86 14.94
N ILE A 87 7.87 -23.55 14.70
CA ILE A 87 9.07 -22.71 14.62
C ILE A 87 9.79 -22.68 15.98
N LYS A 88 9.05 -22.46 17.07
CA LYS A 88 9.63 -22.44 18.43
C LYS A 88 10.23 -23.79 18.82
N SER A 89 9.57 -24.90 18.52
CA SER A 89 10.09 -26.23 18.84
C SER A 89 11.39 -26.55 18.08
N ARG A 90 11.56 -26.02 16.86
CA ARG A 90 12.79 -26.19 16.07
C ARG A 90 13.93 -25.28 16.53
N ALA A 91 13.62 -24.12 17.11
CA ALA A 91 14.63 -23.18 17.60
C ALA A 91 15.26 -23.59 18.95
N VAL A 92 14.67 -24.59 19.63
CA VAL A 92 15.12 -25.09 20.94
C VAL A 92 15.92 -26.41 20.81
N GLN A 93 15.94 -27.03 19.62
CA GLN A 93 16.85 -28.13 19.29
C GLN A 93 18.18 -27.58 18.78
#